data_AF-H6RT26-F1
#
_entry.id   AF-H6RT26-F1
#
_cell.length_a   1.000
_cell.length_b   1.000
_cell.length_c   1.000
_cell.angle_alpha   90.00
_cell.angle_beta   90.00
_cell.angle_gamma   90.00
#
_symmetry.space_group_name_H-M   'P 1'
#
loop_
_entity.id
_entity.type
_entity.pdbx_description
1 polymer ?
#
loop_
_entity_poly.entity_id
_entity_poly.type
_entity_poly.pdbx_seq_one_letter_code
_entity_poly.pdbx_strand_id
1 'polypeptide(L)'
;MAARTSKDERFDPSYRSLPVYWPVRWRLVWSARSDRRAGLPIGLNADTTTVLRDLVARRDDACEHERTRYYADIRAIDVRLAEIDSQLTALQRDLAVRTEQAIRAAVRPTEQELNRRKQGEGDVPAELVRQRRATEHRRTVEAAKSEQLEAQLRLDATLAEEAQLEVRRQNRADVARSRVLRLVEYADRLAAVYRRALIRRHPQREALVTSWISTLAAPPAWVLTDDLTPSR
;
A
#
# COMPACT_ATOMS: atom_id res chain seq x y z
N MET A 1 9.62 17.41 -13.22
CA MET A 1 10.47 16.22 -13.44
C MET A 1 10.71 15.55 -12.09
N ALA A 2 9.82 14.63 -11.71
CA ALA A 2 9.96 13.87 -10.47
C ALA A 2 10.99 12.76 -10.69
N ALA A 3 12.03 12.74 -9.86
CA ALA A 3 13.05 11.71 -9.86
C ALA A 3 12.39 10.34 -9.64
N ARG A 4 12.49 9.46 -10.64
CA ARG A 4 12.28 8.02 -10.46
C ARG A 4 13.41 7.52 -9.56
N THR A 5 13.19 7.59 -8.24
CA THR A 5 13.99 6.82 -7.29
C THR A 5 13.82 5.34 -7.66
N SER A 6 14.94 4.68 -7.95
CA SER A 6 14.97 3.26 -8.31
C SER A 6 14.26 2.44 -7.23
N LYS A 7 13.34 1.56 -7.65
CA LYS A 7 12.56 0.68 -6.78
C LYS A 7 13.42 -0.32 -5.98
N ASP A 8 14.72 -0.41 -6.26
CA ASP A 8 15.59 -1.49 -5.77
C ASP A 8 16.11 -1.31 -4.33
N GLU A 9 15.88 -0.17 -3.67
CA GLU A 9 16.43 0.09 -2.33
C GLU A 9 15.38 0.33 -1.24
N ARG A 10 14.19 -0.29 -1.33
CA ARG A 10 13.27 -0.37 -0.19
C ARG A 10 13.58 -1.59 0.69
N PHE A 11 14.84 -1.73 1.10
CA PHE A 11 15.22 -2.71 2.11
C PHE A 11 15.18 -2.06 3.49
N ASP A 12 14.37 -2.64 4.37
CA ASP A 12 14.33 -2.28 5.78
C ASP A 12 15.72 -2.52 6.41
N PRO A 13 16.41 -1.47 6.91
CA PRO A 13 17.74 -1.60 7.53
C PRO A 13 17.73 -2.46 8.80
N SER A 14 16.55 -2.82 9.32
CA SER A 14 16.39 -3.77 10.43
C SER A 14 16.33 -5.25 9.99
N TYR A 15 16.62 -5.57 8.72
CA TYR A 15 16.65 -6.94 8.21
C TYR A 15 17.59 -7.83 9.05
N ARG A 16 16.99 -8.71 9.86
CA ARG A 16 17.70 -9.78 10.58
C ARG A 16 17.08 -11.11 10.21
N SER A 17 17.93 -12.01 9.72
CA SER A 17 17.52 -13.36 9.40
C SER A 17 17.15 -14.13 10.68
N LEU A 18 16.05 -14.89 10.64
CA LEU A 18 15.54 -15.61 11.82
C LEU A 18 16.55 -16.67 12.29
N PRO A 19 16.97 -16.71 13.57
CA PRO A 19 17.95 -17.70 14.01
C PRO A 19 17.38 -19.12 13.94
N VAL A 20 18.21 -20.09 13.52
CA VAL A 20 17.84 -21.51 13.59
C VAL A 20 18.04 -22.01 15.01
N TYR A 21 16.92 -22.25 15.70
CA TYR A 21 16.91 -22.75 17.07
C TYR A 21 17.57 -24.14 17.18
N TRP A 22 18.39 -24.35 18.22
CA TRP A 22 19.26 -25.52 18.34
C TRP A 22 18.52 -26.88 18.32
N PRO A 23 17.35 -27.07 18.96
CA PRO A 23 16.63 -28.34 18.89
C PRO A 23 16.11 -28.64 17.49
N VAL A 24 15.68 -27.61 16.75
CA VAL A 24 15.24 -27.76 15.35
C VAL A 24 16.42 -28.24 14.52
N ARG A 25 17.60 -27.63 14.69
CA ARG A 25 18.83 -28.07 14.03
C ARG A 25 19.17 -29.53 14.35
N TRP A 26 19.09 -29.93 15.61
CA TRP A 26 19.35 -31.32 16.01
C TRP A 26 18.36 -32.31 15.42
N ARG A 27 17.06 -32.00 15.43
CA ARG A 27 16.02 -32.82 14.81
C ARG A 27 16.29 -33.02 13.31
N LEU A 28 16.60 -31.95 12.59
CA LEU A 28 16.93 -32.02 11.16
C LEU A 28 18.17 -32.90 10.90
N VAL A 29 19.22 -32.75 11.71
CA VAL A 29 20.42 -33.59 11.61
C VAL A 29 20.08 -35.06 11.87
N TRP A 30 19.20 -35.34 12.83
CA TRP A 30 18.79 -36.71 13.14
C TRP A 30 17.95 -37.33 12.01
N SER A 31 16.95 -36.61 11.49
CA SER A 31 16.17 -37.05 10.33
C SER A 31 17.08 -37.30 9.11
N ALA A 32 18.03 -36.41 8.83
CA ALA A 32 19.00 -36.61 7.75
C ALA A 32 19.84 -37.88 7.91
N ARG A 33 20.17 -38.28 9.15
CA ARG A 33 20.88 -39.55 9.41
C ARG A 33 20.00 -40.76 9.16
N SER A 34 18.71 -40.67 9.51
CA SER A 34 17.72 -41.72 9.24
C SER A 34 17.55 -41.92 7.74
N ASP A 35 17.25 -40.84 7.01
CA ASP A 35 16.99 -40.89 5.57
C ASP A 35 18.22 -41.36 4.79
N ARG A 36 19.43 -40.96 5.23
CA ARG A 36 20.67 -41.50 4.66
C ARG A 36 20.78 -43.02 4.76
N ARG A 37 20.34 -43.62 5.88
CA ARG A 37 20.38 -45.08 6.08
C ARG A 37 19.35 -45.80 5.22
N ALA A 38 18.26 -45.12 4.87
CA ALA A 38 17.21 -45.67 4.01
C ALA A 38 17.62 -45.75 2.53
N GLY A 39 18.69 -45.05 2.11
CA GLY A 39 19.18 -45.08 0.72
C GLY A 39 18.30 -44.26 -0.22
N LEU A 40 18.52 -42.95 -0.27
CA LEU A 40 17.72 -42.03 -1.09
C LEU A 40 18.08 -42.11 -2.58
N PRO A 41 17.10 -41.92 -3.48
CA PRO A 41 17.35 -41.81 -4.91
C PRO A 41 18.19 -40.58 -5.28
N ILE A 42 18.92 -40.67 -6.39
CA ILE A 42 19.77 -39.58 -6.92
C ILE A 42 18.87 -38.49 -7.51
N GLY A 43 19.06 -37.23 -7.06
CA GLY A 43 18.30 -36.06 -7.53
C GLY A 43 17.40 -35.48 -6.44
N LEU A 44 17.97 -34.81 -5.44
CA LEU A 44 17.25 -34.34 -4.26
C LEU A 44 16.57 -32.99 -4.51
N ASN A 45 15.27 -33.03 -4.80
CA ASN A 45 14.36 -31.89 -4.82
C ASN A 45 13.47 -31.85 -3.55
N ALA A 46 12.58 -30.86 -3.42
CA ALA A 46 11.67 -30.77 -2.29
C ALA A 46 10.85 -32.06 -2.07
N ASP A 47 10.51 -32.77 -3.15
CA ASP A 47 9.65 -33.96 -3.12
C ASP A 47 10.37 -35.25 -2.69
N THR A 48 11.71 -35.25 -2.74
CA THR A 48 12.49 -36.47 -2.47
C THR A 48 12.47 -36.96 -1.03
N THR A 49 12.25 -36.08 -0.06
CA THR A 49 12.23 -36.47 1.37
C THR A 49 11.02 -35.86 2.05
N THR A 50 10.42 -36.59 2.98
CA THR A 50 9.30 -36.09 3.81
C THR A 50 9.71 -34.82 4.55
N VAL A 51 10.95 -34.73 5.03
CA VAL A 51 11.46 -33.54 5.73
C VAL A 51 11.45 -32.30 4.84
N LEU A 52 11.92 -32.40 3.59
CA LEU A 52 11.91 -31.24 2.69
C LEU A 52 10.49 -30.85 2.27
N ARG A 53 9.61 -31.82 2.03
CA ARG A 53 8.17 -31.57 1.78
C ARG A 53 7.50 -30.86 2.96
N ASP A 54 7.75 -31.33 4.18
CA ASP A 54 7.21 -30.71 5.40
C ASP A 54 7.71 -29.27 5.58
N LEU A 55 8.97 -28.99 5.23
CA LEU A 55 9.52 -27.63 5.29
C LEU A 55 8.86 -26.70 4.26
N VAL A 56 8.59 -27.19 3.05
CA VAL A 56 7.83 -26.44 2.03
C VAL A 56 6.41 -26.18 2.50
N ALA A 57 5.69 -27.21 2.95
CA ALA A 57 4.31 -27.07 3.42
C ALA A 57 4.19 -26.03 4.56
N ARG A 58 5.05 -26.13 5.58
CA ARG A 58 5.06 -25.16 6.70
C ARG A 58 5.40 -23.75 6.26
N ARG A 59 6.30 -23.60 5.29
CA ARG A 59 6.62 -22.30 4.72
C ARG A 59 5.39 -21.73 4.02
N ASP A 60 4.73 -22.51 3.19
CA ASP A 60 3.58 -22.08 2.39
C ASP A 60 2.40 -21.69 3.31
N ASP A 61 2.11 -22.51 4.32
CA ASP A 61 1.10 -22.19 5.35
C ASP A 61 1.41 -20.86 6.06
N ALA A 62 2.68 -20.64 6.44
CA ALA A 62 3.09 -19.40 7.09
C ALA A 62 3.02 -18.19 6.15
N CYS A 63 3.32 -18.36 4.86
CA CYS A 63 3.20 -17.31 3.85
C CYS A 63 1.73 -16.94 3.63
N GLU A 64 0.83 -17.91 3.50
CA GLU A 64 -0.60 -17.69 3.33
C GLU A 64 -1.24 -17.09 4.59
N HIS A 65 -0.74 -17.44 5.78
CA HIS A 65 -1.15 -16.78 7.01
C HIS A 65 -0.78 -15.29 7.02
N GLU A 66 0.46 -14.93 6.65
CA GLU A 66 0.85 -13.52 6.53
C GLU A 66 0.06 -12.79 5.43
N ARG A 67 -0.28 -13.46 4.33
CA ARG A 67 -1.14 -12.90 3.28
C ARG A 67 -2.54 -12.59 3.78
N THR A 68 -3.16 -13.54 4.50
CA THR A 68 -4.49 -13.38 5.10
C THR A 68 -4.48 -12.24 6.11
N ARG A 69 -3.44 -12.18 6.96
CA ARG A 69 -3.23 -11.10 7.90
C ARG A 69 -3.10 -9.74 7.21
N TYR A 70 -2.33 -9.66 6.13
CA TYR A 70 -2.19 -8.44 5.34
C TYR A 70 -3.56 -7.95 4.81
N TYR A 71 -4.35 -8.82 4.18
CA TYR A 71 -5.67 -8.44 3.67
C TYR A 71 -6.63 -8.00 4.77
N ALA A 72 -6.59 -8.66 5.94
CA ALA A 72 -7.37 -8.24 7.09
C ALA A 72 -6.96 -6.83 7.58
N ASP A 73 -5.65 -6.54 7.64
CA ASP A 73 -5.10 -5.25 8.07
C ASP A 73 -5.44 -4.10 7.11
N ILE A 74 -5.49 -4.35 5.79
CA ILE A 74 -5.74 -3.29 4.79
C ILE A 74 -7.21 -3.06 4.46
N ARG A 75 -8.12 -3.97 4.86
CA ARG A 75 -9.54 -3.90 4.48
C ARG A 75 -10.18 -2.55 4.79
N ALA A 76 -9.93 -2.00 5.96
CA ALA A 76 -10.47 -0.69 6.34
C ALA A 76 -9.91 0.46 5.49
N ILE A 77 -8.65 0.35 5.06
CA ILE A 77 -8.02 1.32 4.16
C ILE A 77 -8.65 1.24 2.78
N ASP A 78 -8.83 0.03 2.24
CA ASP A 78 -9.43 -0.16 0.92
C ASP A 78 -10.88 0.33 0.87
N VAL A 79 -11.68 0.09 1.92
CA VAL A 79 -13.04 0.63 2.04
C VAL A 79 -13.03 2.15 2.03
N ARG A 80 -12.14 2.77 2.82
CA ARG A 80 -12.05 4.23 2.89
C ARG A 80 -11.57 4.86 1.58
N LEU A 81 -10.63 4.24 0.88
CA LEU A 81 -10.20 4.69 -0.44
C LEU A 81 -11.35 4.64 -1.45
N ALA A 82 -12.15 3.56 -1.45
CA ALA A 82 -13.32 3.47 -2.32
C ALA A 82 -14.40 4.53 -1.99
N GLU A 83 -14.60 4.85 -0.71
CA GLU A 83 -15.47 5.96 -0.30
C GLU A 83 -14.94 7.31 -0.83
N ILE A 84 -13.64 7.57 -0.68
CA ILE A 84 -13.01 8.80 -1.19
C ILE A 84 -13.18 8.89 -2.72
N ASP A 85 -12.89 7.84 -3.46
CA ASP A 85 -13.05 7.79 -4.92
C ASP A 85 -14.49 8.14 -5.34
N SER A 86 -15.48 7.64 -4.61
CA SER A 86 -16.89 7.94 -4.86
C SER A 86 -17.25 9.42 -4.60
N GLN A 87 -16.55 10.08 -3.68
CA GLN A 87 -16.78 11.46 -3.27
C GLN A 87 -16.04 12.47 -4.16
N LEU A 88 -14.88 12.11 -4.70
CA LEU A 88 -14.02 13.03 -5.47
C LEU A 88 -14.75 13.68 -6.64
N THR A 89 -15.55 12.92 -7.39
CA THR A 89 -16.32 13.46 -8.52
C THR A 89 -17.33 14.53 -8.07
N ALA A 90 -17.97 14.33 -6.91
CA ALA A 90 -18.93 15.28 -6.37
C ALA A 90 -18.24 16.55 -5.86
N LEU A 91 -17.10 16.40 -5.17
CA LEU A 91 -16.31 17.54 -4.68
C LEU A 91 -15.74 18.39 -5.81
N GLN A 92 -15.24 17.76 -6.88
CA GLN A 92 -14.76 18.46 -8.07
C GLN A 92 -15.89 19.26 -8.74
N ARG A 93 -17.09 18.70 -8.82
CA ARG A 93 -18.27 19.41 -9.35
C ARG A 93 -18.69 20.57 -8.44
N ASP A 94 -18.73 20.38 -7.11
CA ASP A 94 -19.04 21.46 -6.16
C ASP A 94 -18.05 22.62 -6.34
N LEU A 95 -16.75 22.33 -6.35
CA LEU A 95 -15.72 23.34 -6.58
C LEU A 95 -15.91 24.08 -7.91
N ALA A 96 -16.21 23.38 -9.00
CA ALA A 96 -16.47 24.00 -10.30
C ALA A 96 -17.67 24.97 -10.24
N VAL A 97 -18.76 24.55 -9.60
CA VAL A 97 -19.96 25.39 -9.41
C VAL A 97 -19.65 26.62 -8.54
N ARG A 98 -18.93 26.44 -7.42
CA ARG A 98 -18.56 27.57 -6.54
C ARG A 98 -17.60 28.54 -7.21
N THR A 99 -16.67 28.03 -8.01
CA THR A 99 -15.76 28.85 -8.82
C THR A 99 -16.53 29.68 -9.83
N GLU A 100 -17.51 29.10 -10.53
CA GLU A 100 -18.35 29.85 -11.46
C GLU A 100 -19.19 30.92 -10.75
N GLN A 101 -19.77 30.59 -9.58
CA GLN A 101 -20.50 31.56 -8.76
C GLN A 101 -19.62 32.72 -8.31
N ALA A 102 -18.38 32.45 -7.87
CA ALA A 102 -17.42 33.48 -7.50
C ALA A 102 -17.04 34.38 -8.68
N ILE A 103 -16.83 33.81 -9.88
CA ILE A 103 -16.57 34.57 -11.11
C ILE A 103 -17.75 35.47 -11.45
N ARG A 104 -18.98 34.94 -11.42
CA ARG A 104 -20.20 35.72 -11.68
C ARG A 104 -20.39 36.84 -10.66
N ALA A 105 -20.15 36.56 -9.37
CA ALA A 105 -20.25 37.54 -8.31
C ALA A 105 -19.21 38.66 -8.44
N ALA A 106 -18.01 38.36 -8.96
CA ALA A 106 -16.93 39.32 -9.16
C ALA A 106 -17.17 40.33 -10.30
N VAL A 107 -18.20 40.15 -11.13
CA VAL A 107 -18.57 41.09 -12.18
C VAL A 107 -19.00 42.41 -11.55
N ARG A 108 -18.33 43.51 -11.91
CA ARG A 108 -18.63 44.84 -11.37
C ARG A 108 -20.09 45.22 -11.65
N PRO A 109 -20.84 45.72 -10.65
CA PRO A 109 -22.22 46.15 -10.84
C PRO A 109 -22.27 47.34 -11.79
N THR A 110 -23.27 47.31 -12.66
CA THR A 110 -23.59 48.40 -13.59
C THR A 110 -24.12 49.62 -12.85
N GLU A 111 -24.05 50.80 -13.48
CA GLU A 111 -24.63 52.02 -12.90
C GLU A 111 -26.14 51.89 -12.66
N GLN A 112 -26.86 51.12 -13.47
CA GLN A 112 -28.28 50.86 -13.26
C GLN A 112 -28.53 50.06 -11.96
N GLU A 113 -27.71 49.05 -11.68
CA GLU A 113 -27.79 48.25 -10.46
C GLU A 113 -27.40 49.04 -9.22
N LEU A 114 -26.39 49.91 -9.32
CA LEU A 114 -25.97 50.79 -8.23
C LEU A 114 -27.06 51.82 -7.88
N ASN A 115 -27.83 52.28 -8.87
CA ASN A 115 -28.93 53.23 -8.67
C ASN A 115 -30.28 52.56 -8.35
N ARG A 116 -30.36 51.22 -8.35
CA ARG A 116 -31.61 50.48 -8.13
C ARG A 116 -32.06 50.60 -6.67
N ARG A 117 -33.20 51.26 -6.47
CA ARG A 117 -33.86 51.41 -5.17
C ARG A 117 -34.67 50.14 -4.84
N LYS A 118 -34.56 49.68 -3.59
CA LYS A 118 -35.42 48.65 -3.01
C LYS A 118 -36.65 49.33 -2.35
N GLN A 119 -37.63 48.51 -1.98
CA GLN A 119 -38.81 48.99 -1.25
C GLN A 119 -38.39 49.70 0.05
N GLY A 120 -38.95 50.89 0.29
CA GLY A 120 -38.62 51.72 1.46
C GLY A 120 -37.44 52.69 1.29
N GLU A 121 -36.79 52.72 0.12
CA GLU A 121 -35.67 53.64 -0.17
C GLU A 121 -36.11 54.89 -0.97
N GLY A 122 -37.39 55.30 -0.89
CA GLY A 122 -37.96 56.42 -1.64
C GLY A 122 -37.36 57.77 -1.29
N ASP A 123 -37.14 58.03 0.01
CA ASP A 123 -36.67 59.32 0.51
C ASP A 123 -35.15 59.37 0.77
N VAL A 124 -34.44 58.27 0.49
CA VAL A 124 -33.01 58.17 0.72
C VAL A 124 -32.25 58.87 -0.42
N PRO A 125 -31.22 59.71 -0.11
CA PRO A 125 -30.34 60.29 -1.12
C PRO A 125 -29.71 59.24 -2.04
N ALA A 126 -29.66 59.52 -3.35
CA ALA A 126 -29.18 58.58 -4.36
C ALA A 126 -27.75 58.10 -4.10
N GLU A 127 -26.89 58.98 -3.57
CA GLU A 127 -25.50 58.63 -3.23
C GLU A 127 -25.42 57.57 -2.13
N LEU A 128 -26.27 57.65 -1.11
CA LEU A 128 -26.34 56.63 -0.05
C LEU A 128 -26.86 55.29 -0.57
N VAL A 129 -27.81 55.31 -1.53
CA VAL A 129 -28.28 54.09 -2.20
C VAL A 129 -27.13 53.44 -2.97
N ARG A 130 -26.36 54.21 -3.75
CA ARG A 130 -25.17 53.70 -4.48
C ARG A 130 -24.13 53.11 -3.53
N GLN A 131 -23.80 53.79 -2.43
CA GLN A 131 -22.84 53.29 -1.44
C GLN A 131 -23.31 51.98 -0.78
N ARG A 132 -24.60 51.86 -0.45
CA ARG A 132 -25.16 50.61 0.07
C ARG A 132 -25.09 49.49 -0.95
N ARG A 133 -25.48 49.72 -2.21
CA ARG A 133 -25.38 48.69 -3.27
C ARG A 133 -23.95 48.25 -3.52
N ALA A 134 -23.00 49.17 -3.54
CA ALA A 134 -21.58 48.84 -3.65
C ALA A 134 -21.09 47.99 -2.47
N THR A 135 -21.59 48.25 -1.25
CA THR A 135 -21.24 47.47 -0.05
C THR A 135 -21.91 46.10 -0.03
N GLU A 136 -23.19 46.00 -0.43
CA GLU A 136 -23.89 44.73 -0.63
C GLU A 136 -23.16 43.87 -1.65
N HIS A 137 -22.79 44.45 -2.80
CA HIS A 137 -22.02 43.75 -3.83
C HIS A 137 -20.67 43.23 -3.30
N ARG A 138 -19.90 44.07 -2.58
CA ARG A 138 -18.64 43.63 -1.95
C ARG A 138 -18.85 42.45 -1.02
N ARG A 139 -19.90 42.47 -0.19
CA ARG A 139 -20.25 41.34 0.70
C ARG A 139 -20.60 40.08 -0.08
N THR A 140 -21.34 40.21 -1.18
CA THR A 140 -21.65 39.07 -2.07
C THR A 140 -20.39 38.48 -2.69
N VAL A 141 -19.46 39.32 -3.15
CA VAL A 141 -18.16 38.88 -3.70
C VAL A 141 -17.35 38.14 -2.63
N GLU A 142 -17.25 38.71 -1.44
CA GLU A 142 -16.52 38.11 -0.31
C GLU A 142 -17.12 36.76 0.09
N ALA A 143 -18.45 36.67 0.21
CA ALA A 143 -19.15 35.43 0.52
C ALA A 143 -18.94 34.35 -0.56
N ALA A 144 -19.03 34.71 -1.84
CA ALA A 144 -18.80 33.76 -2.93
C ALA A 144 -17.34 33.25 -2.94
N LYS A 145 -16.37 34.12 -2.62
CA LYS A 145 -14.96 33.73 -2.48
C LYS A 145 -14.72 32.83 -1.28
N SER A 146 -15.36 33.08 -0.15
CA SER A 146 -15.23 32.18 1.02
C SER A 146 -15.83 30.81 0.74
N GLU A 147 -17.00 30.73 0.10
CA GLU A 147 -17.60 29.45 -0.30
C GLU A 147 -16.73 28.66 -1.29
N GLN A 148 -16.11 29.36 -2.26
CA GLN A 148 -15.15 28.74 -3.18
C GLN A 148 -13.93 28.18 -2.42
N LEU A 149 -13.36 28.98 -1.50
CA LEU A 149 -12.22 28.55 -0.70
C LEU A 149 -12.56 27.35 0.17
N GLU A 150 -13.73 27.33 0.81
CA GLU A 150 -14.20 26.20 1.60
C GLU A 150 -14.39 24.92 0.75
N ALA A 151 -14.89 25.05 -0.49
CA ALA A 151 -14.97 23.92 -1.41
C ALA A 151 -13.58 23.40 -1.80
N GLN A 152 -12.63 24.29 -2.08
CA GLN A 152 -11.25 23.94 -2.39
C GLN A 152 -10.58 23.21 -1.22
N LEU A 153 -10.68 23.75 0.00
CA LEU A 153 -10.10 23.14 1.20
C LEU A 153 -10.67 21.74 1.47
N ARG A 154 -11.98 21.52 1.23
CA ARG A 154 -12.61 20.20 1.35
C ARG A 154 -12.05 19.21 0.33
N LEU A 155 -11.86 19.63 -0.92
CA LEU A 155 -11.25 18.80 -1.96
C LEU A 155 -9.79 18.45 -1.60
N ASP A 156 -9.01 19.45 -1.22
CA ASP A 156 -7.59 19.29 -0.87
C ASP A 156 -7.41 18.37 0.34
N ALA A 157 -8.25 18.52 1.38
CA ALA A 157 -8.24 17.63 2.54
C ALA A 157 -8.53 16.17 2.16
N THR A 158 -9.48 15.96 1.25
CA THR A 158 -9.85 14.62 0.77
C THR A 158 -8.73 13.98 -0.04
N LEU A 159 -8.09 14.74 -0.94
CA LEU A 159 -6.92 14.28 -1.71
C LEU A 159 -5.71 14.00 -0.81
N ALA A 160 -5.51 14.82 0.23
CA ALA A 160 -4.46 14.59 1.21
C ALA A 160 -4.72 13.29 2.02
N GLU A 161 -5.97 13.02 2.39
CA GLU A 161 -6.36 11.76 3.04
C GLU A 161 -6.11 10.55 2.13
N GLU A 162 -6.51 10.63 0.85
CA GLU A 162 -6.25 9.58 -0.16
C GLU A 162 -4.76 9.23 -0.21
N ALA A 163 -3.90 10.24 -0.41
CA ALA A 163 -2.45 10.06 -0.50
C ALA A 163 -1.86 9.45 0.79
N GLN A 164 -2.34 9.87 1.97
CA GLN A 164 -1.89 9.28 3.25
C GLN A 164 -2.30 7.81 3.37
N LEU A 165 -3.51 7.45 2.94
CA LEU A 165 -4.01 6.09 2.97
C LEU A 165 -3.25 5.18 2.00
N GLU A 166 -2.94 5.66 0.79
CA GLU A 166 -2.11 4.94 -0.17
C GLU A 166 -0.71 4.66 0.37
N VAL A 167 -0.06 5.65 0.98
CA VAL A 167 1.25 5.46 1.62
C VAL A 167 1.17 4.42 2.74
N ARG A 168 0.12 4.47 3.59
CA ARG A 168 -0.08 3.46 4.65
C ARG A 168 -0.29 2.06 4.07
N ARG A 169 -1.09 1.93 3.01
CA ARG A 169 -1.33 0.67 2.31
C ARG A 169 -0.04 0.08 1.75
N GLN A 170 0.77 0.91 1.09
CA GLN A 170 2.07 0.50 0.55
C GLN A 170 3.03 0.05 1.66
N ASN A 171 3.13 0.81 2.74
CA ASN A 171 3.98 0.45 3.88
C ASN A 171 3.58 -0.90 4.48
N ARG A 172 2.27 -1.19 4.57
CA ARG A 172 1.78 -2.49 5.03
C ARG A 172 2.13 -3.63 4.07
N ALA A 173 2.06 -3.38 2.76
CA ALA A 173 2.47 -4.35 1.75
C ALA A 173 3.98 -4.65 1.84
N ASP A 174 4.80 -3.61 1.97
CA ASP A 174 6.26 -3.74 2.09
C ASP A 174 6.65 -4.52 3.36
N VAL A 175 5.97 -4.28 4.49
CA VAL A 175 6.17 -5.04 5.74
C VAL A 175 5.77 -6.51 5.56
N ALA A 176 4.62 -6.80 4.95
CA ALA A 176 4.18 -8.16 4.70
C ALA A 176 5.17 -8.91 3.79
N ARG A 177 5.61 -8.27 2.70
CA ARG A 177 6.63 -8.78 1.78
C ARG A 177 7.93 -9.12 2.52
N SER A 178 8.42 -8.20 3.37
CA SER A 178 9.63 -8.42 4.17
C SER A 178 9.50 -9.63 5.11
N ARG A 179 8.33 -9.80 5.76
CA ARG A 179 8.09 -10.97 6.63
C ARG A 179 8.11 -12.28 5.86
N VAL A 180 7.45 -12.33 4.70
CA VAL A 180 7.44 -13.55 3.88
C VAL A 180 8.84 -13.89 3.35
N LEU A 181 9.61 -12.91 2.89
CA LEU A 181 11.00 -13.16 2.46
C LEU A 181 11.84 -13.75 3.60
N ARG A 182 11.66 -13.27 4.84
CA ARG A 182 12.32 -13.86 6.02
C ARG A 182 11.89 -15.31 6.29
N LEU A 183 10.61 -15.64 6.08
CA LEU A 183 10.11 -17.01 6.22
C LEU A 183 10.69 -17.94 5.15
N VAL A 184 10.78 -17.46 3.90
CA VAL A 184 11.42 -18.20 2.79
C VAL A 184 12.90 -18.46 3.11
N GLU A 185 13.66 -17.41 3.49
CA GLU A 185 15.07 -17.55 3.84
C GLU A 185 15.28 -18.48 5.06
N TYR A 186 14.35 -18.45 6.02
CA TYR A 186 14.39 -19.35 7.16
C TYR A 186 14.20 -20.81 6.73
N ALA A 187 13.20 -21.10 5.89
CA ALA A 187 12.98 -22.43 5.35
C ALA A 187 14.18 -22.95 4.53
N ASP A 188 14.79 -22.09 3.70
CA ASP A 188 16.00 -22.42 2.93
C ASP A 188 17.18 -22.75 3.86
N ARG A 189 17.36 -22.02 4.97
CA ARG A 189 18.41 -22.32 5.95
C ARG A 189 18.16 -23.63 6.70
N LEU A 190 16.90 -23.93 7.06
CA LEU A 190 16.55 -25.24 7.63
C LEU A 190 16.83 -26.37 6.63
N ALA A 191 16.46 -26.19 5.36
CA ALA A 191 16.80 -27.13 4.30
C ALA A 191 18.31 -27.28 4.17
N ALA A 192 19.10 -26.21 4.14
CA ALA A 192 20.55 -26.26 4.05
C ALA A 192 21.20 -27.06 5.20
N VAL A 193 20.69 -26.91 6.44
CA VAL A 193 21.12 -27.70 7.61
C VAL A 193 20.85 -29.19 7.41
N TYR A 194 19.62 -29.54 7.01
CA TYR A 194 19.22 -30.91 6.73
C TYR A 194 20.10 -31.53 5.63
N ARG A 195 20.26 -30.81 4.53
CA ARG A 195 21.04 -31.22 3.34
C ARG A 195 22.51 -31.46 3.67
N ARG A 196 23.16 -30.53 4.38
CA ARG A 196 24.56 -30.73 4.82
C ARG A 196 24.73 -31.99 5.66
N ALA A 197 23.79 -32.28 6.55
CA ALA A 197 23.83 -33.47 7.39
C ALA A 197 23.63 -34.77 6.58
N LEU A 198 22.77 -34.71 5.56
CA LEU A 198 22.47 -35.81 4.66
C LEU A 198 23.69 -36.16 3.78
N ILE A 199 24.23 -35.17 3.08
CA ILE A 199 25.31 -35.34 2.08
C ILE A 199 26.65 -35.73 2.73
N ARG A 200 26.98 -35.21 3.92
CA ARG A 200 28.33 -35.31 4.51
C ARG A 200 28.87 -36.75 4.60
N ARG A 201 28.02 -37.76 4.77
CA ARG A 201 28.43 -39.17 4.82
C ARG A 201 27.64 -40.05 3.85
N HIS A 202 27.05 -39.46 2.81
CA HIS A 202 26.29 -40.23 1.82
C HIS A 202 27.27 -40.98 0.90
N PRO A 203 27.03 -42.27 0.57
CA PRO A 203 27.91 -43.03 -0.32
C PRO A 203 28.09 -42.38 -1.69
N GLN A 204 27.02 -41.78 -2.24
CA GLN A 204 27.02 -41.09 -3.54
C GLN A 204 27.20 -39.57 -3.40
N ARG A 205 28.02 -39.12 -2.46
CA ARG A 205 28.18 -37.69 -2.13
C ARG A 205 28.42 -36.80 -3.35
N GLU A 206 29.32 -37.21 -4.25
CA GLU A 206 29.73 -36.40 -5.40
C GLU A 206 28.56 -36.18 -6.37
N ALA A 207 27.83 -37.25 -6.73
CA ALA A 207 26.65 -37.15 -7.58
C ALA A 207 25.55 -36.26 -6.97
N LEU A 208 25.36 -36.36 -5.64
CA LEU A 208 24.38 -35.54 -4.94
C LEU A 208 24.77 -34.06 -4.88
N VAL A 209 26.06 -33.72 -4.76
CA VAL A 209 26.50 -32.32 -4.76
C VAL A 209 26.29 -31.69 -6.14
N THR A 210 26.62 -32.41 -7.22
CA THR A 210 26.53 -31.90 -8.60
C THR A 210 25.09 -31.70 -9.06
N SER A 211 24.16 -32.55 -8.61
CA SER A 211 22.74 -32.48 -9.00
C SER A 211 21.88 -31.60 -8.08
N TRP A 212 22.47 -30.90 -7.11
CA TRP A 212 21.71 -30.26 -6.04
C TRP A 212 21.14 -28.88 -6.40
N ILE A 213 19.82 -28.68 -6.18
CA ILE A 213 19.17 -27.37 -6.24
C ILE A 213 19.18 -26.69 -4.86
N SER A 214 19.92 -25.58 -4.73
CA SER A 214 20.13 -24.87 -3.46
C SER A 214 18.89 -24.17 -2.93
N THR A 215 17.99 -23.73 -3.80
CA THR A 215 16.71 -23.13 -3.43
C THR A 215 15.69 -24.23 -3.10
N LEU A 216 14.98 -24.13 -1.97
CA LEU A 216 13.96 -25.12 -1.61
C LEU A 216 12.73 -24.97 -2.51
N ALA A 217 12.25 -23.75 -2.67
CA ALA A 217 11.24 -23.37 -3.64
C ALA A 217 11.24 -21.84 -3.82
N ALA A 218 10.75 -21.37 -4.97
CA ALA A 218 10.65 -19.93 -5.22
C ALA A 218 9.74 -19.24 -4.17
N PRO A 219 9.98 -17.95 -3.87
CA PRO A 219 9.03 -17.14 -3.13
C PRO A 219 7.65 -17.12 -3.82
N PRO A 220 6.54 -16.98 -3.09
CA PRO A 220 5.22 -16.82 -3.70
C PRO A 220 5.19 -15.65 -4.68
N ALA A 221 4.48 -15.81 -5.81
CA ALA A 221 4.47 -14.82 -6.88
C ALA A 221 4.05 -13.42 -6.40
N TRP A 222 3.05 -13.34 -5.52
CA TRP A 222 2.52 -12.09 -4.95
C TRP A 222 3.54 -11.29 -4.12
N VAL A 223 4.64 -11.92 -3.69
CA VAL A 223 5.74 -11.24 -2.98
C VAL A 223 6.67 -10.54 -3.98
N LEU A 224 6.82 -11.14 -5.17
CA LEU A 224 7.75 -10.71 -6.22
C LEU A 224 7.12 -9.67 -7.16
N THR A 225 5.79 -9.71 -7.31
CA THR A 225 5.03 -8.73 -8.07
C THR A 225 4.49 -7.63 -7.15
N ASP A 226 4.18 -6.46 -7.71
CA ASP A 226 3.43 -5.41 -7.00
C ASP A 226 1.91 -5.76 -6.90
N ASP A 227 1.53 -7.03 -7.09
CA ASP A 227 0.14 -7.51 -7.14
C ASP A 227 -0.59 -7.43 -5.78
N LEU A 228 0.11 -7.09 -4.70
CA LEU A 228 -0.51 -6.82 -3.40
C LEU A 228 -1.32 -5.53 -3.39
N THR A 229 -0.96 -4.58 -4.25
CA THR A 229 -1.84 -3.45 -4.56
C THR A 229 -2.72 -3.86 -5.73
N PRO A 230 -4.02 -4.17 -5.53
CA PRO A 230 -4.91 -4.39 -6.65
C PRO A 230 -4.84 -3.18 -7.58
N SER A 231 -4.62 -3.48 -8.86
CA SER A 231 -4.67 -2.53 -9.96
C SER A 231 -5.99 -1.76 -9.87
N ARG A 232 -5.91 -0.42 -9.81
CA ARG A 232 -7.09 0.43 -10.05
C ARG A 232 -7.60 0.20 -11.47
#